data_AF-A0A944X177-F1
#
_entry.id   AF-A0A944X177-F1
#
_cell.length_a   1.000
_cell.length_b   1.000
_cell.length_c   1.000
_cell.angle_alpha   90.00
_cell.angle_beta   90.00
_cell.angle_gamma   90.00
#
_symmetry.space_group_name_H-M   'P 1'
#
loop_
_entity.id
_entity.type
_entity.pdbx_description
1 polymer ?
#
loop_
_entity_poly.entity_id
_entity_poly.type
_entity_poly.pdbx_seq_one_letter_code
_entity_poly.pdbx_strand_id
1 'polypeptide(L)'
;MKNQIKKWTKRFVIAFLLINLGLTTYTTYAADDEANPADAPQSMGEIDPRMAPSGQLLEVGGSTGLPDFNLGSGQHPDAPTDAEYAGAGTIGSVIYFLLDLFKYLMSGVAIVMIIVYAIRFIVQGSNEEDIKKVQKGLGVSIAGLIVIQLADILVKQVFFGDYGEVLEDKTSAQMFAEAGSDQIRGIIGFIQFGLGAIAVLMIIINGLRIMVTGMNEEGRKKALKNIGFAVGGLILIALSEVVVRAFVFPDQGDSLPSVDAGQSLIMMLTNFISGFVAVLSFVMLLYAGYLYVVAGTDDTTKDKVKKILTGAIIGIVLSLSAYAITNTLVRFEEPNEYIPAGENIVN
;
A
#
# COMPACT_ATOMS: atom_id res chain seq x y z
N MET A 1 7.47 33.03 4.16
CA MET A 1 6.64 31.90 3.67
C MET A 1 6.92 30.57 4.41
N LYS A 2 8.16 30.07 4.51
CA LYS A 2 8.51 28.83 5.26
C LYS A 2 8.02 28.78 6.72
N ASN A 3 8.12 29.90 7.45
CA ASN A 3 7.68 29.95 8.86
C ASN A 3 6.16 29.90 9.02
N GLN A 4 5.39 30.39 8.04
CA GLN A 4 3.93 30.33 8.07
C GLN A 4 3.45 28.90 7.81
N ILE A 5 4.06 28.20 6.85
CA ILE A 5 3.73 26.81 6.50
C ILE A 5 4.04 25.86 7.67
N LYS A 6 5.16 26.03 8.37
CA LYS A 6 5.53 25.22 9.56
C LYS A 6 4.58 25.44 10.74
N LYS A 7 4.10 26.68 10.92
CA LYS A 7 3.13 27.02 11.97
C LYS A 7 1.75 26.45 11.67
N TRP A 8 1.36 26.44 10.38
CA TRP A 8 0.10 25.88 9.91
C TRP A 8 0.07 24.35 10.00
N THR A 9 1.12 23.66 9.54
CA THR A 9 1.22 22.18 9.65
C THR A 9 1.23 21.71 11.09
N LYS A 10 1.95 22.39 12.00
CA LYS A 10 1.92 22.03 13.43
C LYS A 10 0.53 22.19 14.05
N ARG A 11 -0.19 23.27 13.71
CA ARG A 11 -1.56 23.51 14.18
C ARG A 11 -2.55 22.50 13.61
N PHE A 12 -2.39 22.14 12.34
CA PHE A 12 -3.20 21.14 11.66
C PHE A 12 -3.05 19.75 12.29
N VAL A 13 -1.81 19.30 12.53
CA VAL A 13 -1.55 17.99 13.18
C VAL A 13 -2.11 17.95 14.60
N ILE A 14 -1.98 19.03 15.36
CA ILE A 14 -2.55 19.12 16.72
C ILE A 14 -4.09 19.09 16.68
N ALA A 15 -4.72 19.83 15.76
CA ALA A 15 -6.17 19.81 15.61
C ALA A 15 -6.68 18.43 15.18
N PHE A 16 -6.00 17.78 14.23
CA PHE A 16 -6.31 16.42 13.78
C PHE A 16 -6.20 15.41 14.93
N LEU A 17 -5.13 15.47 15.73
CA LEU A 17 -4.98 14.60 16.90
C LEU A 17 -6.03 14.85 17.98
N LEU A 18 -6.40 16.12 18.24
CA LEU A 18 -7.44 16.46 19.22
C LEU A 18 -8.84 16.02 18.77
N ILE A 19 -9.14 16.11 17.48
CA ILE A 19 -10.41 15.61 16.92
C ILE A 19 -10.47 14.09 17.08
N ASN A 20 -9.39 13.37 16.72
CA ASN A 20 -9.33 11.91 16.90
C ASN A 20 -9.36 11.49 18.38
N LEU A 21 -8.74 12.25 19.29
CA LEU A 21 -8.81 11.96 20.73
C LEU A 21 -10.23 12.17 21.30
N GLY A 22 -10.92 13.22 20.85
CA GLY A 22 -12.30 13.49 21.26
C GLY A 22 -13.28 12.40 20.83
N LEU A 23 -13.05 11.82 19.64
CA LEU A 23 -13.80 10.66 19.14
C LEU A 23 -13.59 9.42 20.02
N THR A 24 -12.36 9.14 20.47
CA THR A 24 -12.08 7.99 21.35
C THR A 24 -12.67 8.12 22.75
N THR A 25 -12.86 9.34 23.28
CA THR A 25 -13.47 9.54 24.61
C THR A 25 -14.99 9.40 24.61
N TYR A 26 -15.66 9.60 23.46
CA TYR A 26 -17.10 9.47 23.36
C TYR A 26 -17.54 8.00 23.31
N THR A 27 -16.78 7.14 22.63
CA THR A 27 -17.04 5.68 22.59
C THR A 27 -16.81 5.01 23.93
N THR A 28 -15.85 5.48 24.74
CA THR A 28 -15.64 4.97 26.11
C THR A 28 -16.71 5.41 27.11
N TYR A 29 -17.35 6.57 26.92
CA TYR A 29 -18.40 7.05 27.83
C TYR A 29 -19.77 6.42 27.53
N ALA A 30 -19.97 5.92 26.31
CA ALA A 30 -21.16 5.16 25.91
C ALA A 30 -21.12 3.68 26.32
N ALA A 31 -19.96 3.17 26.76
CA ALA A 31 -19.76 1.76 27.11
C ALA A 31 -19.99 1.43 28.60
N ASP A 32 -20.20 2.42 29.47
CA ASP A 32 -20.32 2.22 30.93
C ASP A 32 -21.77 2.08 31.43
N ASP A 33 -22.79 2.18 30.57
CA ASP A 33 -24.20 2.04 30.95
C ASP A 33 -24.80 0.75 30.35
N GLU A 34 -24.22 -0.41 30.71
CA GLU A 34 -24.87 -1.72 30.51
C GLU A 34 -26.12 -1.82 31.40
N ALA A 35 -27.25 -1.33 30.87
CA ALA A 35 -28.54 -1.68 31.41
C ALA A 35 -28.81 -3.18 31.15
N ASN A 36 -28.93 -3.94 32.25
CA ASN A 36 -29.34 -5.34 32.29
C ASN A 36 -30.57 -5.60 31.37
N PRO A 37 -30.48 -6.47 30.35
CA PRO A 37 -31.57 -6.72 29.40
C PRO A 37 -32.79 -7.41 30.03
N ALA A 38 -32.72 -7.80 31.31
CA ALA A 38 -33.84 -8.37 32.06
C ALA A 38 -34.79 -7.32 32.69
N ASP A 39 -34.43 -6.02 32.68
CA ASP A 39 -35.21 -4.95 33.31
C ASP A 39 -35.92 -4.02 32.30
N ALA A 40 -35.86 -4.33 31.00
CA ALA A 40 -36.60 -3.57 29.99
C ALA A 40 -38.12 -3.75 30.20
N PRO A 41 -38.91 -2.69 30.43
CA PRO A 41 -40.34 -2.81 30.64
C PRO A 41 -41.00 -3.36 29.37
N GLN A 42 -41.53 -4.58 29.47
CA GLN A 42 -42.40 -5.12 28.43
C GLN A 42 -43.67 -4.25 28.38
N SER A 43 -43.92 -3.67 27.21
CA SER A 43 -44.96 -2.67 26.89
C SER A 43 -44.63 -1.22 27.26
N MET A 44 -43.85 -0.55 26.41
CA MET A 44 -44.15 0.85 26.11
C MET A 44 -45.01 0.86 24.85
N GLY A 45 -46.25 1.34 24.99
CA GLY A 45 -47.10 1.63 23.84
C GLY A 45 -46.39 2.59 22.88
N GLU A 46 -46.74 2.47 21.61
CA GLU A 46 -46.30 3.31 20.49
C GLU A 46 -46.11 4.77 20.94
N ILE A 47 -44.85 5.19 21.10
CA ILE A 47 -44.51 6.55 21.53
C ILE A 47 -44.85 7.47 20.36
N ASP A 48 -45.80 8.38 20.55
CA ASP A 48 -46.10 9.43 19.58
C ASP A 48 -44.79 10.19 19.26
N PRO A 49 -44.28 10.13 18.01
CA PRO A 49 -43.01 10.74 17.62
C PRO A 49 -42.90 12.24 17.91
N ARG A 50 -44.04 12.90 18.17
CA ARG A 50 -44.15 14.31 18.52
C ARG A 50 -43.77 14.64 19.96
N MET A 51 -43.66 13.64 20.84
CA MET A 51 -43.36 13.83 22.26
C MET A 51 -41.87 13.69 22.59
N ALA A 52 -41.05 13.16 21.68
CA ALA A 52 -39.60 13.14 21.82
C ALA A 52 -38.99 14.52 21.50
N PRO A 53 -37.89 14.94 22.17
CA PRO A 53 -37.19 16.19 21.85
C PRO A 53 -36.77 16.28 20.36
N SER A 54 -36.55 15.14 19.71
CA SER A 54 -36.31 15.01 18.27
C SER A 54 -37.52 15.42 17.42
N GLY A 55 -38.75 15.17 17.86
CA GLY A 55 -39.98 15.55 17.16
C GLY A 55 -40.18 17.07 17.07
N GLN A 56 -39.81 17.80 18.12
CA GLN A 56 -39.85 19.27 18.12
C GLN A 56 -38.77 19.88 17.21
N LEU A 57 -37.60 19.23 17.11
CA LEU A 57 -36.53 19.65 16.18
C LEU A 57 -36.93 19.41 14.71
N LEU A 58 -37.65 18.31 14.42
CA LEU A 58 -38.22 18.04 13.08
C LEU A 58 -39.28 19.07 12.67
N GLU A 59 -40.12 19.53 13.60
CA GLU A 59 -41.15 20.55 13.34
C GLU A 59 -40.51 21.93 13.05
N VAL A 60 -39.42 22.27 13.73
CA VAL A 60 -38.60 23.46 13.44
C VAL A 60 -37.93 23.36 12.07
N GLY A 61 -37.39 22.19 11.69
CA GLY A 61 -36.83 21.95 10.35
C GLY A 61 -37.86 22.15 9.23
N GLY A 62 -39.06 21.57 9.38
CA GLY A 62 -40.14 21.69 8.40
C GLY A 62 -40.67 23.12 8.22
N SER A 63 -40.65 23.95 9.26
CA SER A 63 -41.13 25.34 9.21
C SER A 63 -40.14 26.34 8.63
N THR A 64 -38.85 26.03 8.64
CA THR A 64 -37.78 26.94 8.21
C THR A 64 -37.38 26.77 6.75
N GLY A 65 -37.87 25.72 6.08
CA GLY A 65 -37.47 25.38 4.71
C GLY A 65 -35.98 25.10 4.58
N LEU A 66 -35.28 24.90 5.70
CA LEU A 66 -33.92 24.42 5.72
C LEU A 66 -33.96 22.95 5.27
N PRO A 67 -33.05 22.51 4.39
CA PRO A 67 -32.99 21.12 4.01
C PRO A 67 -32.85 20.26 5.27
N ASP A 68 -33.86 19.43 5.50
CA ASP A 68 -33.81 18.41 6.53
C ASP A 68 -32.69 17.44 6.12
N PHE A 69 -31.79 17.08 7.03
CA PHE A 69 -30.70 16.14 6.73
C PHE A 69 -31.21 14.71 6.53
N ASN A 70 -32.52 14.52 6.51
CA ASN A 70 -33.18 13.32 6.05
C ASN A 70 -33.23 13.31 4.51
N LEU A 71 -32.10 12.99 3.85
CA LEU A 71 -32.20 12.51 2.47
C LEU A 71 -33.08 11.24 2.54
N GLY A 72 -33.97 10.98 1.58
CA GLY A 72 -35.01 9.93 1.66
C GLY A 72 -34.55 8.46 1.84
N SER A 73 -33.26 8.25 2.13
CA SER A 73 -32.59 7.04 2.60
C SER A 73 -31.20 7.41 3.21
N GLY A 74 -31.09 8.58 3.85
CA GLY A 74 -29.98 9.54 3.81
C GLY A 74 -28.80 9.37 4.73
N GLN A 75 -28.45 8.12 4.98
CA GLN A 75 -27.31 7.79 5.80
C GLN A 75 -26.06 7.60 4.92
N HIS A 76 -24.91 8.10 5.37
CA HIS A 76 -23.63 7.83 4.72
C HIS A 76 -23.37 6.31 4.73
N PRO A 77 -22.84 5.70 3.64
CA PRO A 77 -22.66 4.25 3.55
C PRO A 77 -21.84 3.65 4.69
N ASP A 78 -20.85 4.39 5.15
CA ASP A 78 -19.96 3.98 6.25
C ASP A 78 -20.47 4.37 7.66
N ALA A 79 -21.62 5.05 7.76
CA ALA A 79 -22.16 5.44 9.06
C ALA A 79 -22.96 4.30 9.73
N PRO A 80 -22.90 4.14 11.07
CA PRO A 80 -23.62 3.08 11.79
C PRO A 80 -25.12 3.22 11.72
N THR A 81 -25.88 2.18 11.38
CA THR A 81 -27.34 2.30 11.20
C THR A 81 -28.04 2.81 12.47
N ASP A 82 -29.00 3.72 12.31
CA ASP A 82 -29.81 4.24 13.42
C ASP A 82 -30.72 3.15 14.07
N ALA A 83 -30.72 1.92 13.54
CA ALA A 83 -31.47 0.77 14.05
C ALA A 83 -30.89 0.19 15.35
N GLU A 84 -29.57 0.28 15.56
CA GLU A 84 -28.91 -0.19 16.80
C GLU A 84 -28.75 0.95 17.82
N TYR A 85 -28.49 2.18 17.35
CA TYR A 85 -28.27 3.34 18.22
C TYR A 85 -28.95 4.58 17.63
N ALA A 86 -30.09 4.98 18.20
CA ALA A 86 -30.87 6.10 17.69
C ALA A 86 -30.06 7.41 17.65
N GLY A 87 -29.82 7.95 16.45
CA GLY A 87 -29.11 9.21 16.22
C GLY A 87 -27.60 9.05 15.94
N ALA A 88 -27.03 7.85 16.14
CA ALA A 88 -25.63 7.59 15.85
C ALA A 88 -25.33 7.61 14.33
N GLY A 89 -26.26 7.10 13.51
CA GLY A 89 -26.17 7.12 12.06
C GLY A 89 -26.28 8.52 11.49
N THR A 90 -27.15 9.35 12.05
CA THR A 90 -27.28 10.75 11.64
C THR A 90 -26.00 11.55 11.95
N ILE A 91 -25.45 11.45 13.16
CA ILE A 91 -24.21 12.14 13.54
C ILE A 91 -23.00 11.57 12.77
N GLY A 92 -22.89 10.25 12.70
CA GLY A 92 -21.84 9.55 11.96
C GLY A 92 -21.82 9.95 10.48
N SER A 93 -23.00 10.08 9.86
CA SER A 93 -23.10 10.50 8.46
C SER A 93 -22.52 11.88 8.22
N VAL A 94 -22.82 12.85 9.09
CA VAL A 94 -22.25 14.21 8.98
C VAL A 94 -20.72 14.15 9.08
N ILE A 95 -20.19 13.35 10.00
CA ILE A 95 -18.74 13.18 10.17
C ILE A 95 -18.12 12.57 8.90
N TYR A 96 -18.69 11.49 8.39
CA TYR A 96 -18.17 10.81 7.21
C TYR A 96 -18.25 11.67 5.95
N PHE A 97 -19.34 12.39 5.71
CA PHE A 97 -19.43 13.36 4.61
C PHE A 97 -18.36 14.46 4.73
N LEU A 98 -18.07 14.94 5.94
CA LEU A 98 -16.99 15.92 6.17
C LEU A 98 -15.60 15.31 5.93
N LEU A 99 -15.39 14.06 6.35
CA LEU A 99 -14.14 13.33 6.10
C LEU A 99 -13.93 13.10 4.61
N ASP A 100 -14.96 12.70 3.86
CA ASP A 100 -14.91 12.51 2.42
C ASP A 100 -14.65 13.81 1.68
N LEU A 101 -15.35 14.89 2.05
CA LEU A 101 -15.08 16.22 1.54
C LEU A 101 -13.62 16.61 1.77
N PHE A 102 -13.10 16.37 2.99
CA PHE A 102 -11.71 16.65 3.33
C PHE A 102 -10.73 15.80 2.50
N LYS A 103 -10.97 14.48 2.38
CA LYS A 103 -10.16 13.55 1.57
C LYS A 103 -10.12 13.99 0.12
N TYR A 104 -11.25 14.36 -0.48
CA TYR A 104 -11.32 14.82 -1.87
C TYR A 104 -10.62 16.16 -2.07
N LEU A 105 -10.82 17.12 -1.18
CA LEU A 105 -10.15 18.43 -1.26
C LEU A 105 -8.63 18.29 -1.11
N MET A 106 -8.16 17.54 -0.13
CA MET A 106 -6.73 17.36 0.12
C MET A 106 -6.05 16.55 -0.97
N SER A 107 -6.70 15.49 -1.47
CA SER A 107 -6.22 14.73 -2.63
C SER A 107 -6.17 15.62 -3.88
N GLY A 108 -7.19 16.46 -4.10
CA GLY A 108 -7.21 17.45 -5.18
C GLY A 108 -6.05 18.43 -5.11
N VAL A 109 -5.77 19.00 -3.93
CA VAL A 109 -4.62 19.87 -3.71
C VAL A 109 -3.30 19.13 -3.96
N ALA A 110 -3.18 17.90 -3.46
CA ALA A 110 -1.98 17.09 -3.66
C ALA A 110 -1.72 16.83 -5.17
N ILE A 111 -2.75 16.46 -5.92
CA ILE A 111 -2.66 16.24 -7.38
C ILE A 111 -2.24 17.52 -8.10
N VAL A 112 -2.85 18.68 -7.78
CA VAL A 112 -2.45 19.97 -8.36
C VAL A 112 -0.99 20.28 -8.05
N MET A 113 -0.54 20.06 -6.82
CA MET A 113 0.86 20.28 -6.44
C MET A 113 1.82 19.35 -7.18
N ILE A 114 1.44 18.08 -7.39
CA ILE A 114 2.22 17.13 -8.20
C ILE A 114 2.37 17.67 -9.63
N ILE A 115 1.28 18.12 -10.26
CA ILE A 115 1.30 18.68 -11.61
C ILE A 115 2.19 19.93 -11.66
N VAL A 116 2.03 20.86 -10.72
CA VAL A 116 2.84 22.09 -10.65
C VAL A 116 4.32 21.77 -10.49
N TYR A 117 4.69 20.85 -9.59
CA TYR A 117 6.08 20.46 -9.41
C TYR A 117 6.63 19.66 -10.58
N ALA A 118 5.83 18.82 -11.24
CA ALA A 118 6.23 18.10 -12.45
C ALA A 118 6.52 19.07 -13.61
N ILE A 119 5.63 20.03 -13.88
CA ILE A 119 5.87 21.06 -14.90
C ILE A 119 7.11 21.88 -14.55
N ARG A 120 7.23 22.29 -13.28
CA ARG A 120 8.40 23.04 -12.81
C ARG A 120 9.70 22.25 -12.95
N PHE A 121 9.67 20.92 -12.76
CA PHE A 121 10.84 20.06 -12.96
C PHE A 121 11.30 20.03 -14.42
N ILE A 122 10.38 20.09 -15.37
CA ILE A 122 10.68 20.10 -16.81
C ILE A 122 11.14 21.48 -17.29
N VAL A 123 10.48 22.55 -16.82
CA VAL A 123 10.70 23.92 -17.29
C VAL A 123 11.92 24.57 -16.64
N GLN A 124 12.17 24.26 -15.36
CA GLN A 124 13.23 24.93 -14.61
C GLN A 124 14.58 24.30 -14.97
N GLY A 125 15.43 25.09 -15.65
CA GLY A 125 16.78 24.68 -16.09
C GLY A 125 17.73 24.31 -14.94
N SER A 126 18.99 24.04 -15.29
CA SER A 126 20.03 23.35 -14.51
C SER A 126 20.46 23.91 -13.14
N ASN A 127 19.69 24.82 -12.50
CA ASN A 127 19.98 25.31 -11.16
C ASN A 127 19.71 24.20 -10.12
N GLU A 128 20.79 23.65 -9.57
CA GLU A 128 20.76 22.51 -8.65
C GLU A 128 19.93 22.76 -7.37
N GLU A 129 19.94 24.00 -6.85
CA GLU A 129 19.20 24.33 -5.63
C GLU A 129 17.69 24.28 -5.85
N ASP A 130 17.24 24.74 -7.02
CA ASP A 130 15.84 24.77 -7.39
C ASP A 130 15.33 23.37 -7.74
N ILE A 131 16.13 22.56 -8.43
CA ILE A 131 15.83 21.15 -8.70
C ILE A 131 15.59 20.40 -7.38
N LYS A 132 16.45 20.59 -6.37
CA LYS A 132 16.29 19.96 -5.04
C LYS A 132 15.00 20.41 -4.34
N LYS A 133 14.62 21.69 -4.47
CA LYS A 133 13.35 22.20 -3.90
C LYS A 133 12.14 21.55 -4.59
N VAL A 134 12.18 21.45 -5.91
CA VAL A 134 11.10 20.82 -6.70
C VAL A 134 10.97 19.34 -6.36
N GLN A 135 12.08 18.60 -6.29
CA GLN A 135 12.08 17.18 -5.90
C GLN A 135 11.48 16.97 -4.51
N LYS A 136 11.86 17.81 -3.53
CA LYS A 136 11.27 17.77 -2.18
C LYS A 136 9.78 18.08 -2.21
N GLY A 137 9.38 19.09 -2.97
CA GLY A 137 7.96 19.46 -3.13
C GLY A 137 7.13 18.31 -3.69
N LEU A 138 7.59 17.74 -4.81
CA LEU A 138 6.97 16.57 -5.45
C LEU A 138 6.87 15.39 -4.46
N GLY A 139 7.97 15.07 -3.76
CA GLY A 139 8.00 13.99 -2.78
C GLY A 139 7.01 14.20 -1.63
N VAL A 140 6.90 15.41 -1.09
CA VAL A 140 5.93 15.74 -0.03
C VAL A 140 4.50 15.63 -0.52
N SER A 141 4.20 16.07 -1.74
CA SER A 141 2.84 15.96 -2.30
C SER A 141 2.43 14.51 -2.54
N ILE A 142 3.32 13.67 -3.06
CA ILE A 142 3.08 12.24 -3.24
C ILE A 142 2.91 11.56 -1.88
N ALA A 143 3.80 11.83 -0.92
CA ALA A 143 3.71 11.27 0.42
C ALA A 143 2.39 11.67 1.11
N GLY A 144 1.97 12.93 0.96
CA GLY A 144 0.69 13.40 1.49
C GLY A 144 -0.50 12.65 0.90
N LEU A 145 -0.52 12.43 -0.42
CA LEU A 145 -1.56 11.66 -1.08
C LEU A 145 -1.60 10.20 -0.59
N ILE A 146 -0.43 9.57 -0.45
CA ILE A 146 -0.31 8.21 0.10
C ILE A 146 -0.85 8.16 1.52
N VAL A 147 -0.47 9.10 2.38
CA VAL A 147 -0.94 9.16 3.77
C VAL A 147 -2.46 9.32 3.84
N ILE A 148 -3.05 10.18 3.00
CA ILE A 148 -4.50 10.36 2.95
C ILE A 148 -5.19 9.05 2.53
N GLN A 149 -4.68 8.38 1.51
CA GLN A 149 -5.26 7.13 1.01
C GLN A 149 -5.12 5.98 2.02
N LEU A 150 -3.98 5.91 2.71
CA LEU A 150 -3.72 4.87 3.71
C LEU A 150 -4.46 5.14 5.02
N ALA A 151 -4.79 6.40 5.35
CA ALA A 151 -5.45 6.73 6.61
C ALA A 151 -6.77 5.98 6.79
N ASP A 152 -7.59 5.89 5.74
CA ASP A 152 -8.88 5.20 5.80
C ASP A 152 -8.72 3.71 6.07
N ILE A 153 -7.80 3.08 5.34
CA ILE A 153 -7.48 1.67 5.47
C ILE A 153 -6.92 1.37 6.86
N LEU A 154 -5.99 2.20 7.35
CA LEU A 154 -5.39 2.00 8.66
C LEU A 154 -6.41 2.19 9.79
N VAL A 155 -7.27 3.20 9.71
CA VAL A 155 -8.28 3.44 10.75
C VAL A 155 -9.30 2.30 10.78
N LYS A 156 -9.90 1.96 9.62
CA LYS A 156 -10.99 0.99 9.55
C LYS A 156 -10.53 -0.46 9.62
N GLN A 157 -9.41 -0.82 9.01
CA GLN A 157 -8.99 -2.23 8.92
C GLN A 157 -7.90 -2.62 9.92
N VAL A 158 -7.22 -1.65 10.55
CA VAL A 158 -6.05 -1.93 11.40
C VAL A 158 -6.23 -1.49 12.84
N PHE A 159 -6.75 -0.29 13.08
CA PHE A 159 -6.74 0.29 14.43
C PHE A 159 -8.07 0.24 15.16
N PHE A 160 -9.19 0.46 14.47
CA PHE A 160 -10.46 0.68 15.15
C PHE A 160 -11.61 -0.19 14.65
N GLY A 161 -11.62 -0.62 13.39
CA GLY A 161 -12.82 -1.22 12.81
C GLY A 161 -13.81 -0.16 12.29
N ASP A 162 -14.95 -0.58 11.75
CA ASP A 162 -16.00 0.34 11.28
C ASP A 162 -16.79 0.92 12.47
N TYR A 163 -16.90 0.15 13.56
CA TYR A 163 -17.69 0.48 14.74
C TYR A 163 -16.91 0.45 16.06
N GLY A 164 -15.61 0.15 16.03
CA GLY A 164 -14.82 0.01 17.25
C GLY A 164 -14.65 -1.45 17.71
N GLU A 165 -14.93 -2.42 16.84
CA GLU A 165 -14.93 -3.86 17.10
C GLU A 165 -13.60 -4.34 17.71
N VAL A 166 -12.50 -3.65 17.40
CA VAL A 166 -11.18 -3.90 18.01
C VAL A 166 -11.20 -3.84 19.54
N LEU A 167 -12.12 -3.05 20.12
CA LEU A 167 -12.22 -2.83 21.56
C LEU A 167 -13.27 -3.71 22.24
N GLU A 168 -14.07 -4.46 21.47
CA GLU A 168 -15.19 -5.25 21.98
C GLU A 168 -14.70 -6.48 22.74
N ASP A 169 -13.84 -7.28 22.11
CA ASP A 169 -13.33 -8.51 22.69
C ASP A 169 -11.95 -8.91 22.15
N LYS A 170 -11.32 -9.90 22.81
CA LYS A 170 -9.97 -10.35 22.46
C LYS A 170 -9.90 -11.00 21.08
N THR A 171 -10.93 -11.72 20.66
CA THR A 171 -11.00 -12.37 19.35
C THR A 171 -11.11 -11.33 18.25
N SER A 172 -11.96 -10.31 18.43
CA SER A 172 -12.03 -9.17 17.50
C SER A 172 -10.70 -8.44 17.42
N ALA A 173 -10.09 -8.08 18.55
CA ALA A 173 -8.76 -7.46 18.58
C ALA A 173 -7.68 -8.30 17.83
N GLN A 174 -7.73 -9.63 17.94
CA GLN A 174 -6.83 -10.54 17.21
C GLN A 174 -7.07 -10.51 15.70
N MET A 175 -8.34 -10.53 15.24
CA MET A 175 -8.66 -10.47 13.82
C MET A 175 -8.16 -9.16 13.17
N PHE A 176 -8.33 -8.03 13.85
CA PHE A 176 -7.83 -6.74 13.34
C PHE A 176 -6.31 -6.62 13.44
N ALA A 177 -5.66 -7.24 14.43
CA ALA A 177 -4.21 -7.34 14.47
C ALA A 177 -3.67 -8.15 13.28
N GLU A 178 -4.34 -9.24 12.91
CA GLU A 178 -4.00 -10.06 11.75
C GLU A 178 -4.20 -9.28 10.44
N ALA A 179 -5.39 -8.68 10.24
CA ALA A 179 -5.69 -7.83 9.08
C ALA A 179 -4.70 -6.64 8.98
N GLY A 180 -4.35 -6.06 10.12
CA GLY A 180 -3.31 -5.04 10.26
C GLY A 180 -1.95 -5.51 9.79
N SER A 181 -1.53 -6.69 10.24
CA SER A 181 -0.25 -7.28 9.85
C SER A 181 -0.20 -7.54 8.34
N ASP A 182 -1.28 -8.06 7.75
CA ASP A 182 -1.41 -8.29 6.31
C ASP A 182 -1.38 -6.99 5.52
N GLN A 183 -2.05 -5.94 6.00
CA GLN A 183 -2.01 -4.64 5.36
C GLN A 183 -0.60 -4.01 5.40
N ILE A 184 0.11 -4.12 6.53
CA ILE A 184 1.51 -3.65 6.63
C ILE A 184 2.40 -4.45 5.67
N ARG A 185 2.22 -5.76 5.59
CA ARG A 185 2.93 -6.62 4.63
C ARG A 185 2.65 -6.21 3.19
N GLY A 186 1.39 -5.92 2.85
CA GLY A 186 0.99 -5.41 1.53
C GLY A 186 1.68 -4.09 1.18
N ILE A 187 1.73 -3.14 2.13
CA ILE A 187 2.42 -1.86 1.97
C ILE A 187 3.93 -2.06 1.75
N ILE A 188 4.56 -2.89 2.57
CA ILE A 188 5.99 -3.23 2.43
C ILE A 188 6.24 -3.86 1.06
N GLY A 189 5.42 -4.82 0.64
CA GLY A 189 5.52 -5.47 -0.67
C GLY A 189 5.38 -4.48 -1.82
N PHE A 190 4.44 -3.54 -1.74
CA PHE A 190 4.28 -2.49 -2.75
C PHE A 190 5.52 -1.57 -2.83
N ILE A 191 6.06 -1.15 -1.68
CA ILE A 191 7.28 -0.34 -1.62
C ILE A 191 8.47 -1.10 -2.21
N GLN A 192 8.65 -2.36 -1.83
CA GLN A 192 9.72 -3.22 -2.35
C GLN A 192 9.60 -3.43 -3.85
N PHE A 193 8.40 -3.65 -4.38
CA PHE A 193 8.15 -3.75 -5.82
C PHE A 193 8.59 -2.48 -6.55
N GLY A 194 8.19 -1.30 -6.05
CA GLY A 194 8.59 -0.02 -6.61
C GLY A 194 10.11 0.21 -6.58
N LEU A 195 10.75 -0.06 -5.43
CA LEU A 195 12.20 0.07 -5.28
C LEU A 195 12.96 -0.93 -6.17
N GLY A 196 12.46 -2.15 -6.27
CA GLY A 196 12.96 -3.18 -7.17
C GLY A 196 12.93 -2.70 -8.62
N ALA A 197 11.76 -2.23 -9.09
CA ALA A 197 11.60 -1.69 -10.44
C ALA A 197 12.54 -0.50 -10.71
N ILE A 198 12.67 0.44 -9.77
CA ILE A 198 13.60 1.58 -9.89
C ILE A 198 15.04 1.10 -10.00
N ALA A 199 15.47 0.13 -9.20
CA ALA A 199 16.81 -0.41 -9.27
C ALA A 199 17.06 -1.12 -10.61
N VAL A 200 16.11 -1.91 -11.10
CA VAL A 200 16.21 -2.54 -12.43
C VAL A 200 16.30 -1.48 -13.54
N LEU A 201 15.46 -0.45 -13.51
CA LEU A 201 15.52 0.67 -14.45
C LEU A 201 16.87 1.38 -14.38
N MET A 202 17.41 1.62 -13.19
CA MET A 202 18.74 2.22 -13.03
C MET A 202 19.83 1.36 -13.65
N ILE A 203 19.76 0.05 -13.52
CA ILE A 203 20.71 -0.89 -14.15
C ILE A 203 20.58 -0.81 -15.67
N ILE A 204 19.36 -0.85 -16.20
CA ILE A 204 19.08 -0.74 -17.64
C ILE A 204 19.59 0.60 -18.19
N ILE A 205 19.21 1.72 -17.59
CA ILE A 205 19.55 3.07 -18.06
C ILE A 205 21.07 3.28 -18.05
N ASN A 206 21.74 2.91 -16.96
CA ASN A 206 23.20 3.07 -16.88
C ASN A 206 23.92 2.07 -17.80
N GLY A 207 23.40 0.85 -17.97
CA GLY A 207 23.92 -0.15 -18.90
C GLY A 207 23.82 0.31 -20.36
N LEU A 208 22.63 0.75 -20.79
CA LEU A 208 22.40 1.35 -22.11
C LEU A 208 23.28 2.58 -22.33
N ARG A 209 23.42 3.45 -21.32
CA ARG A 209 24.30 4.61 -21.41
C ARG A 209 25.74 4.22 -21.70
N ILE A 210 26.29 3.20 -21.02
CA ILE A 210 27.66 2.71 -21.29
C ILE A 210 27.79 2.21 -22.74
N MET A 211 26.77 1.52 -23.24
CA MET A 211 26.81 0.88 -24.55
C MET A 211 26.63 1.85 -25.72
N VAL A 212 25.72 2.82 -25.58
CA VAL A 212 25.31 3.71 -26.67
C VAL A 212 26.16 4.97 -26.75
N THR A 213 26.54 5.55 -25.61
CA THR A 213 27.10 6.92 -25.61
C THR A 213 28.62 6.97 -25.78
N GLY A 214 29.30 5.82 -25.94
CA GLY A 214 30.75 5.78 -26.14
C GLY A 214 31.53 6.50 -25.03
N MET A 215 31.07 6.38 -23.78
CA MET A 215 31.56 7.20 -22.67
C MET A 215 33.08 7.11 -22.48
N ASN A 216 33.68 8.25 -22.15
CA ASN A 216 35.02 8.32 -21.60
C ASN A 216 35.13 7.50 -20.29
N GLU A 217 36.36 7.30 -19.82
CA GLU A 217 36.64 6.42 -18.68
C GLU A 217 35.93 6.88 -17.38
N GLU A 218 35.82 8.20 -17.17
CA GLU A 218 35.11 8.78 -16.03
C GLU A 218 33.61 8.52 -16.08
N GLY A 219 32.96 8.77 -17.22
CA GLY A 219 31.52 8.52 -17.40
C GLY A 219 31.17 7.04 -17.19
N ARG A 220 32.03 6.15 -17.70
CA ARG A 220 31.91 4.70 -17.52
C ARG A 220 32.02 4.29 -16.06
N LYS A 221 33.02 4.79 -15.33
CA LYS A 221 33.19 4.51 -13.89
C LYS A 221 31.99 4.98 -13.08
N LYS A 222 31.43 6.16 -13.41
CA LYS A 222 30.22 6.69 -12.77
C LYS A 222 28.99 5.80 -13.01
N ALA A 223 28.77 5.38 -14.25
CA ALA A 223 27.66 4.48 -14.58
C ALA A 223 27.80 3.11 -13.89
N LEU A 224 29.01 2.53 -13.86
CA LEU A 224 29.28 1.29 -13.13
C LEU A 224 29.04 1.43 -11.62
N LYS A 225 29.42 2.57 -11.02
CA LYS A 225 29.13 2.86 -9.61
C LYS A 225 27.62 2.92 -9.35
N ASN A 226 26.86 3.56 -10.24
CA ASN A 226 25.39 3.63 -10.12
C ASN A 226 24.75 2.24 -10.26
N ILE A 227 25.25 1.40 -11.17
CA ILE A 227 24.83 0.00 -11.29
C ILE A 227 25.14 -0.75 -9.99
N GLY A 228 26.34 -0.58 -9.43
CA GLY A 228 26.73 -1.17 -8.15
C GLY A 228 25.81 -0.77 -7.00
N PHE A 229 25.40 0.50 -6.92
CA PHE A 229 24.42 0.96 -5.94
C PHE A 229 23.03 0.34 -6.16
N ALA A 230 22.58 0.23 -7.41
CA ALA A 230 21.30 -0.40 -7.71
C ALA A 230 21.30 -1.89 -7.33
N VAL A 231 22.37 -2.61 -7.64
CA VAL A 231 22.55 -4.02 -7.23
C VAL A 231 22.63 -4.14 -5.70
N GLY A 232 23.40 -3.28 -5.03
CA GLY A 232 23.47 -3.24 -3.58
C GLY A 232 22.10 -2.94 -2.95
N GLY A 233 21.31 -2.07 -3.56
CA GLY A 233 19.93 -1.78 -3.15
C GLY A 233 19.01 -3.00 -3.30
N LEU A 234 19.10 -3.74 -4.40
CA LEU A 234 18.34 -4.98 -4.59
C LEU A 234 18.70 -6.05 -3.55
N ILE A 235 19.99 -6.21 -3.26
CA ILE A 235 20.45 -7.11 -2.21
C ILE A 235 19.90 -6.67 -0.85
N LEU A 236 19.95 -5.36 -0.55
CA LEU A 236 19.41 -4.82 0.69
C LEU A 236 17.90 -5.06 0.81
N ILE A 237 17.14 -4.91 -0.27
CA ILE A 237 15.69 -5.21 -0.29
C ILE A 237 15.45 -6.69 0.01
N ALA A 238 16.20 -7.58 -0.65
CA ALA A 238 16.09 -9.02 -0.42
C ALA A 238 16.43 -9.40 1.03
N LEU A 239 17.49 -8.81 1.60
CA LEU A 239 17.85 -9.02 3.01
C LEU A 239 16.83 -8.41 3.97
N SER A 240 16.29 -7.23 3.64
CA SER A 240 15.26 -6.57 4.43
C SER A 240 14.01 -7.43 4.54
N GLU A 241 13.64 -8.14 3.48
CA GLU A 241 12.49 -9.04 3.50
C GLU A 241 12.70 -10.20 4.49
N VAL A 242 13.91 -10.76 4.55
CA VAL A 242 14.27 -11.79 5.54
C VAL A 242 14.16 -11.24 6.95
N VAL A 243 14.72 -10.06 7.20
CA VAL A 243 14.70 -9.42 8.52
C VAL A 243 13.28 -9.06 8.93
N VAL A 244 12.49 -8.48 8.03
CA VAL A 244 11.10 -8.10 8.31
C VAL A 244 10.27 -9.33 8.66
N ARG A 245 10.37 -10.41 7.88
CA ARG A 245 9.67 -11.66 8.19
C ARG A 245 10.12 -12.28 9.49
N ALA A 246 11.42 -12.29 9.76
CA ALA A 246 11.98 -12.92 10.95
C ALA A 246 11.71 -12.14 12.25
N PHE A 247 11.60 -10.81 12.20
CA PHE A 247 11.55 -9.96 13.40
C PHE A 247 10.28 -9.13 13.57
N VAL A 248 9.60 -8.76 12.47
CA VAL A 248 8.42 -7.88 12.52
C VAL A 248 7.12 -8.69 12.48
N PHE A 249 7.12 -9.85 11.81
CA PHE A 249 5.96 -10.74 11.71
C PHE A 249 6.30 -12.17 12.18
N PRO A 250 6.67 -12.35 13.46
CA PRO A 250 7.00 -13.68 14.00
C PRO A 250 5.79 -14.63 14.08
N ASP A 251 4.57 -14.10 13.98
CA ASP A 251 3.34 -14.79 14.39
C ASP A 251 2.61 -15.56 13.27
N GLN A 252 3.32 -16.06 12.25
CA GLN A 252 2.93 -17.34 11.63
C GLN A 252 3.53 -18.55 12.36
N GLY A 253 3.88 -18.40 13.64
CA GLY A 253 3.74 -19.45 14.64
C GLY A 253 4.43 -20.78 14.38
N ASP A 254 5.54 -20.82 13.64
CA ASP A 254 6.44 -21.97 13.66
C ASP A 254 7.84 -21.56 14.11
N SER A 255 8.30 -22.28 15.12
CA SER A 255 9.53 -22.05 15.87
C SER A 255 10.77 -22.06 14.99
N LEU A 256 11.60 -21.02 15.10
CA LEU A 256 12.95 -20.93 14.51
C LEU A 256 12.95 -21.10 12.97
N PRO A 257 14.06 -20.89 12.25
CA PRO A 257 14.10 -21.21 10.84
C PRO A 257 14.02 -22.73 10.70
N SER A 258 12.80 -23.27 10.59
CA SER A 258 12.59 -24.61 10.06
C SER A 258 13.13 -24.66 8.63
N VAL A 259 13.34 -25.86 8.11
CA VAL A 259 13.77 -26.07 6.72
C VAL A 259 12.86 -25.30 5.74
N ASP A 260 11.60 -25.09 6.10
CA ASP A 260 10.56 -24.37 5.32
C ASP A 260 10.84 -22.87 5.17
N ALA A 261 11.40 -22.22 6.20
CA ALA A 261 11.83 -20.82 6.11
C ALA A 261 13.04 -20.68 5.17
N GLY A 262 13.96 -21.66 5.20
CA GLY A 262 15.08 -21.76 4.26
C GLY A 262 14.61 -22.01 2.83
N GLN A 263 13.65 -22.92 2.64
CA GLN A 263 13.04 -23.20 1.34
C GLN A 263 12.32 -21.96 0.79
N SER A 264 11.54 -21.27 1.61
CA SER A 264 10.84 -20.02 1.24
C SER A 264 11.81 -18.91 0.85
N LEU A 265 12.92 -18.78 1.56
CA LEU A 265 13.98 -17.84 1.21
C LEU A 265 14.61 -18.19 -0.15
N ILE A 266 14.94 -19.47 -0.37
CA ILE A 266 15.52 -19.94 -1.63
C ILE A 266 14.54 -19.73 -2.79
N MET A 267 13.24 -20.01 -2.60
CA MET A 267 12.21 -19.77 -3.62
C MET A 267 12.10 -18.29 -3.97
N MET A 268 12.02 -17.42 -2.97
CA MET A 268 11.90 -15.99 -3.17
C MET A 268 13.13 -15.44 -3.89
N LEU A 269 14.34 -15.81 -3.45
CA LEU A 269 15.58 -15.40 -4.09
C LEU A 269 15.68 -15.94 -5.52
N THR A 270 15.28 -17.19 -5.75
CA THR A 270 15.32 -17.81 -7.08
C THR A 270 14.34 -17.14 -8.02
N ASN A 271 13.11 -16.87 -7.59
CA ASN A 271 12.11 -16.15 -8.39
C ASN A 271 12.55 -14.71 -8.67
N PHE A 272 13.12 -14.03 -7.66
CA PHE A 272 13.63 -12.67 -7.82
C PHE A 272 14.81 -12.61 -8.80
N ILE A 273 15.82 -13.47 -8.63
CA ILE A 273 17.00 -13.55 -9.52
C ILE A 273 16.55 -13.97 -10.92
N SER A 274 15.65 -14.94 -11.04
CA SER A 274 15.13 -15.39 -12.33
C SER A 274 14.38 -14.27 -13.04
N GLY A 275 13.48 -13.57 -12.35
CA GLY A 275 12.78 -12.40 -12.90
C GLY A 275 13.75 -11.30 -13.33
N PHE A 276 14.75 -10.99 -12.51
CA PHE A 276 15.77 -10.01 -12.83
C PHE A 276 16.59 -10.38 -14.07
N VAL A 277 17.07 -11.63 -14.13
CA VAL A 277 17.82 -12.16 -15.27
C VAL A 277 16.95 -12.19 -16.53
N ALA A 278 15.67 -12.56 -16.41
CA ALA A 278 14.73 -12.55 -17.53
C ALA A 278 14.57 -11.15 -18.13
N VAL A 279 14.30 -10.14 -17.30
CA VAL A 279 14.13 -8.75 -17.74
C VAL A 279 15.43 -8.21 -18.33
N LEU A 280 16.57 -8.43 -17.68
CA LEU A 280 17.87 -7.98 -18.18
C LEU A 280 18.19 -8.61 -19.54
N SER A 281 17.94 -9.91 -19.66
CA SER A 281 18.18 -10.66 -20.90
C SER A 281 17.25 -10.20 -22.02
N PHE A 282 15.98 -9.93 -21.71
CA PHE A 282 15.04 -9.36 -22.67
C PHE A 282 15.49 -7.98 -23.17
N VAL A 283 15.96 -7.10 -22.28
CA VAL A 283 16.52 -5.79 -22.66
C VAL A 283 17.77 -5.94 -23.52
N MET A 284 18.67 -6.87 -23.19
CA MET A 284 19.87 -7.15 -23.98
C MET A 284 19.51 -7.72 -25.36
N LEU A 285 18.44 -8.51 -25.46
CA LEU A 285 17.92 -9.01 -26.72
C LEU A 285 17.40 -7.87 -27.62
N LEU A 286 16.60 -6.95 -27.06
CA LEU A 286 16.15 -5.76 -27.78
C LEU A 286 17.33 -4.89 -28.22
N TYR A 287 18.35 -4.73 -27.37
CA TYR A 287 19.55 -3.98 -27.70
C TYR A 287 20.36 -4.63 -28.83
N ALA A 288 20.52 -5.95 -28.82
CA ALA A 288 21.17 -6.67 -29.90
C ALA A 288 20.41 -6.50 -31.23
N GLY A 289 19.08 -6.55 -31.20
CA GLY A 289 18.23 -6.30 -32.36
C GLY A 289 18.40 -4.86 -32.90
N TYR A 290 18.38 -3.87 -32.01
CA TYR A 290 18.64 -2.47 -32.37
C TYR A 290 20.04 -2.31 -33.00
N LEU A 291 21.07 -2.86 -32.36
CA LEU A 291 22.44 -2.75 -32.83
C LEU A 291 22.62 -3.41 -34.20
N TYR A 292 21.96 -4.54 -34.44
CA TYR A 292 21.95 -5.23 -35.74
C TYR A 292 21.34 -4.38 -36.86
N VAL A 293 20.23 -3.67 -36.58
CA VAL A 293 19.53 -2.85 -37.57
C VAL A 293 20.27 -1.54 -37.85
N VAL A 294 20.86 -0.92 -36.82
CA VAL A 294 21.40 0.45 -36.92
C VAL A 294 22.89 0.49 -37.24
N ALA A 295 23.71 -0.39 -36.66
CA ALA A 295 25.16 -0.31 -36.82
C ALA A 295 25.69 -0.97 -38.11
N GLY A 296 24.84 -1.65 -38.87
CA GLY A 296 25.20 -2.25 -40.15
C GLY A 296 25.92 -3.60 -40.03
N THR A 297 26.57 -4.03 -41.12
CA THR A 297 27.09 -5.39 -41.30
C THR A 297 28.62 -5.50 -41.30
N ASP A 298 29.34 -4.54 -40.69
CA ASP A 298 30.78 -4.71 -40.52
C ASP A 298 31.08 -5.88 -39.57
N ASP A 299 32.18 -6.59 -39.83
CA ASP A 299 32.45 -7.87 -39.15
C ASP A 299 32.63 -7.71 -37.64
N THR A 300 33.17 -6.56 -37.19
CA THR A 300 33.30 -6.21 -35.78
C THR A 300 31.96 -6.05 -35.06
N THR A 301 30.96 -5.46 -35.71
CA THR A 301 29.63 -5.30 -35.10
C THR A 301 28.83 -6.61 -35.14
N LYS A 302 28.94 -7.40 -36.22
CA LYS A 302 28.28 -8.72 -36.32
C LYS A 302 28.67 -9.64 -35.17
N ASP A 303 29.96 -9.74 -34.88
CA ASP A 303 30.45 -10.60 -33.79
C ASP A 303 29.95 -10.13 -32.42
N LYS A 304 29.87 -8.82 -32.22
CA LYS A 304 29.35 -8.22 -30.99
C LYS A 304 27.85 -8.50 -30.82
N VAL A 305 27.05 -8.30 -31.87
CA VAL A 305 25.62 -8.61 -31.87
C VAL A 305 25.40 -10.09 -31.57
N LYS A 306 26.13 -10.99 -32.23
CA LYS A 306 26.01 -12.44 -32.03
C LYS A 306 26.27 -12.85 -30.58
N LYS A 307 27.30 -12.29 -29.95
CA LYS A 307 27.60 -12.55 -28.52
C LYS A 307 26.48 -12.06 -27.61
N ILE A 308 25.97 -10.84 -27.82
CA ILE A 308 24.88 -10.28 -27.00
C ILE A 308 23.61 -11.10 -27.18
N LEU A 309 23.24 -11.44 -28.42
CA LEU A 309 22.04 -12.21 -28.73
C LEU A 309 22.10 -13.61 -28.09
N THR A 310 23.24 -14.29 -28.23
CA THR A 310 23.45 -15.63 -27.64
C THR A 310 23.39 -15.57 -26.11
N GLY A 311 24.05 -14.58 -25.49
CA GLY A 311 24.02 -14.39 -24.04
C GLY A 311 22.61 -14.08 -23.51
N ALA A 312 21.85 -13.24 -24.23
CA ALA A 312 20.46 -12.93 -23.89
C ALA A 312 19.54 -14.15 -23.99
N ILE A 313 19.67 -14.95 -25.06
CA ILE A 313 18.88 -16.19 -25.21
C ILE A 313 19.20 -17.16 -24.07
N ILE A 314 20.48 -17.37 -23.76
CA ILE A 314 20.90 -18.24 -22.65
C ILE A 314 20.34 -17.72 -21.33
N GLY A 315 20.39 -16.41 -21.07
CA GLY A 315 19.85 -15.80 -19.86
C GLY A 315 18.34 -16.00 -19.71
N ILE A 316 17.58 -15.85 -20.80
CA ILE A 316 16.12 -16.13 -20.82
C ILE A 316 15.85 -17.62 -20.54
N VAL A 317 16.59 -18.52 -21.19
CA VAL A 317 16.41 -19.96 -20.97
C VAL A 317 16.73 -20.35 -19.53
N LEU A 318 17.81 -19.81 -18.96
CA LEU A 318 18.21 -20.07 -17.57
C LEU A 318 17.19 -19.53 -16.57
N SER A 319 16.64 -18.33 -16.77
CA SER A 319 15.64 -17.78 -15.86
C SER A 319 14.33 -18.58 -15.90
N LEU A 320 13.87 -18.97 -17.09
CA LEU A 320 12.69 -19.82 -17.24
C LEU A 320 12.91 -21.20 -16.62
N SER A 321 14.09 -21.77 -16.79
CA SER A 321 14.45 -23.08 -16.20
C SER A 321 14.50 -23.02 -14.68
N ALA A 322 15.13 -21.98 -14.11
CA ALA A 322 15.20 -21.78 -12.67
C ALA A 322 13.78 -21.62 -12.08
N TYR A 323 12.94 -20.79 -12.69
CA TYR A 323 11.53 -20.65 -12.28
C TYR A 323 10.76 -21.98 -12.36
N ALA A 324 10.90 -22.72 -13.47
CA ALA A 324 10.22 -24.00 -13.66
C ALA A 324 10.65 -25.04 -12.63
N ILE A 325 11.95 -25.13 -12.32
CA ILE A 325 12.49 -26.05 -11.31
C ILE A 325 11.93 -25.69 -9.93
N THR A 326 12.02 -24.42 -9.53
CA THR A 326 11.53 -23.97 -8.22
C THR A 326 10.04 -24.24 -8.06
N ASN A 327 9.22 -23.89 -9.06
CA ASN A 327 7.77 -24.10 -9.01
C ASN A 327 7.39 -25.60 -9.01
N THR A 328 8.19 -26.43 -9.67
CA THR A 328 7.97 -27.88 -9.74
C THR A 328 8.32 -28.55 -8.42
N LEU A 329 9.42 -28.17 -7.76
CA LEU A 329 9.83 -28.74 -6.47
C LEU A 329 8.81 -28.45 -5.35
N VAL A 330 8.19 -27.27 -5.36
CA VAL A 330 7.16 -26.88 -4.37
C VAL A 330 5.92 -27.76 -4.44
N ARG A 331 5.50 -28.12 -5.66
CA ARG A 331 4.30 -28.95 -5.86
C ARG A 331 4.45 -30.38 -5.34
N PHE A 332 5.66 -30.84 -5.06
CA PHE A 332 5.90 -32.17 -4.51
C PHE A 332 5.93 -32.21 -2.98
N GLU A 333 5.90 -31.05 -2.30
CA GLU A 333 5.99 -30.95 -0.85
C GLU A 333 4.62 -30.76 -0.16
N GLU A 334 3.53 -30.54 -0.91
CA GLU A 334 2.17 -30.61 -0.35
C GLU A 334 1.85 -32.09 -0.03
N PRO A 335 1.66 -32.48 1.25
CA PRO A 335 1.31 -33.85 1.57
C PRO A 335 -0.08 -34.13 1.03
N ASN A 336 -0.19 -35.21 0.24
CA ASN A 336 -1.46 -35.76 -0.22
C ASN A 336 -2.47 -35.74 0.93
N GLU A 337 -3.57 -35.05 0.70
CA GLU A 337 -4.73 -34.96 1.58
C GLU A 337 -5.07 -36.36 2.13
N TYR A 338 -5.11 -36.48 3.46
CA TYR A 338 -5.47 -37.72 4.14
C TYR A 338 -6.88 -38.13 3.69
N ILE A 339 -7.01 -39.17 2.86
CA ILE A 339 -8.30 -39.81 2.60
C ILE A 339 -8.60 -40.69 3.83
N PRO A 340 -9.62 -40.38 4.65
CA PRO A 340 -9.97 -41.23 5.77
C PRO A 340 -10.38 -42.61 5.25
N ALA A 341 -9.61 -43.62 5.63
CA ALA A 341 -9.90 -45.00 5.31
C ALA A 341 -11.13 -45.47 6.11
N GLY A 342 -12.21 -45.78 5.40
CA GLY A 342 -13.25 -46.70 5.86
C GLY A 342 -14.23 -46.12 6.86
N GLU A 343 -15.23 -45.41 6.37
CA GLU A 343 -16.54 -45.39 7.02
C GLU A 343 -17.11 -46.82 6.97
N ASN A 344 -17.02 -47.53 8.10
CA ASN A 344 -17.74 -48.79 8.29
C ASN A 344 -19.23 -48.46 8.33
N ILE A 345 -19.89 -48.59 7.18
CA ILE A 345 -21.32 -48.81 7.07
C ILE A 345 -21.67 -50.12 7.80
N VAL A 346 -22.05 -50.02 9.06
CA VAL A 346 -22.75 -51.08 9.77
C VAL A 346 -24.24 -50.75 9.71
N ASN A 347 -24.97 -51.61 9.00
CA ASN A 347 -26.43 -51.66 8.92
C ASN A 347 -27.10 -51.69 10.29
#